data_AF-A0A227JG54-F1
#
_entry.id   AF-A0A227JG54-F1
#
_cell.length_a   1.000
_cell.length_b   1.000
_cell.length_c   1.000
_cell.angle_alpha   90.00
_cell.angle_beta   90.00
_cell.angle_gamma   90.00
#
_symmetry.space_group_name_H-M   'P 1'
#
loop_
_entity.id
_entity.type
_entity.pdbx_description
1 polymer ?
#
loop_
_entity_poly.entity_id
_entity_poly.type
_entity_poly.pdbx_seq_one_letter_code
_entity_poly.pdbx_strand_id
1 'polypeptide(L)'
;DDLPFWMTGEVWAHSVVKSPYFDNGFDSIINFEFQSDVAPKALKCFAQLDNDYRRYAERINSDPEFNVLSYLSSHDTQLFWSARSRSFDDQARAANALMLAPGAVQIYYGDEIARDFGVTGSDPTQGTRSDMPWDKIHGEREDLLQHWQKLGKFRQRHPAVAQGKHITRNQEGYYAFERQYQDDKVLIVYTGE
;
A
#
# COMPACT_ATOMS: atom_id res chain seq x y z
N ASP A 1 21.68 6.97 15.22
CA ASP A 1 22.03 7.67 13.97
C ASP A 1 21.50 9.10 14.08
N ASP A 2 21.91 9.99 13.19
CA ASP A 2 21.48 11.40 13.16
C ASP A 2 20.45 11.63 12.03
N LEU A 3 19.66 10.60 11.70
CA LEU A 3 18.62 10.73 10.68
C LEU A 3 17.49 11.64 11.19
N PRO A 4 16.84 12.42 10.32
CA PRO A 4 15.69 13.21 10.70
C PRO A 4 14.57 12.34 11.30
N PHE A 5 13.93 12.84 12.36
CA PHE A 5 12.73 12.20 12.91
C PHE A 5 11.59 12.32 11.90
N TRP A 6 10.89 11.22 11.63
CA TRP A 6 9.73 11.18 10.75
C TRP A 6 8.43 11.21 11.57
N MET A 7 7.68 12.30 11.46
CA MET A 7 6.42 12.51 12.17
C MET A 7 5.21 12.18 11.27
N THR A 8 4.47 11.13 11.63
CA THR A 8 3.21 10.76 10.98
C THR A 8 2.02 11.11 11.86
N GLY A 9 1.02 11.80 11.30
CA GLY A 9 -0.24 12.08 11.96
C GLY A 9 -1.35 11.11 11.56
N GLU A 10 -2.19 10.74 12.52
CA GLU A 10 -3.45 10.06 12.26
C GLU A 10 -4.60 11.08 12.29
N VAL A 11 -5.16 11.37 11.12
CA VAL A 11 -6.31 12.26 10.97
C VAL A 11 -7.38 11.50 10.19
N TRP A 12 -8.48 11.18 10.84
CA TRP A 12 -9.55 10.37 10.26
C TRP A 12 -10.08 10.95 8.94
N ALA A 13 -10.36 10.04 7.99
CA ALA A 13 -10.84 10.36 6.64
C ALA A 13 -9.89 11.20 5.77
N HIS A 14 -8.60 11.30 6.15
CA HIS A 14 -7.61 11.98 5.34
C HIS A 14 -7.22 11.16 4.09
N SER A 15 -6.91 11.87 3.01
CA SER A 15 -6.55 11.31 1.70
C SER A 15 -5.24 11.96 1.20
N VAL A 16 -4.96 11.90 -0.10
CA VAL A 16 -3.75 12.52 -0.68
C VAL A 16 -3.96 14.00 -0.95
N VAL A 17 -3.97 14.78 0.13
CA VAL A 17 -4.10 16.25 0.15
C VAL A 17 -3.15 16.83 1.19
N LYS A 18 -2.43 17.91 0.85
CA LYS A 18 -1.64 18.66 1.83
C LYS A 18 -2.57 19.57 2.63
N SER A 19 -2.71 19.29 3.92
CA SER A 19 -3.58 20.01 4.87
C SER A 19 -2.75 20.85 5.84
N PRO A 20 -3.35 21.74 6.66
CA PRO A 20 -2.60 22.57 7.62
C PRO A 20 -1.82 21.79 8.70
N TYR A 21 -2.02 20.47 8.81
CA TYR A 21 -1.19 19.65 9.69
C TYR A 21 0.28 19.66 9.27
N PHE A 22 0.58 19.73 7.96
CA PHE A 22 1.96 19.80 7.47
C PHE A 22 2.68 21.08 7.92
N ASP A 23 1.94 22.18 8.14
CA ASP A 23 2.50 23.43 8.68
C ASP A 23 2.93 23.31 10.16
N ASN A 24 2.57 22.21 10.83
CA ASN A 24 2.86 21.93 12.24
C ASN A 24 3.90 20.82 12.44
N GLY A 25 4.70 20.51 11.41
CA GLY A 25 5.84 19.60 11.51
C GLY A 25 5.54 18.13 11.23
N PHE A 26 4.38 17.81 10.66
CA PHE A 26 4.09 16.46 10.18
C PHE A 26 4.74 16.22 8.80
N ASP A 27 5.55 15.18 8.68
CA ASP A 27 6.13 14.72 7.41
C ASP A 27 5.12 13.91 6.58
N SER A 28 4.15 13.29 7.25
CA SER A 28 3.07 12.57 6.58
C SER A 28 1.80 12.48 7.40
N ILE A 29 0.69 12.22 6.71
CA ILE A 29 -0.59 11.89 7.32
C ILE A 29 -1.06 10.52 6.78
N ILE A 30 -1.69 9.72 7.64
CA ILE A 30 -2.27 8.42 7.25
C ILE A 30 -3.29 8.61 6.12
N ASN A 31 -3.17 7.80 5.08
CA ASN A 31 -4.01 7.83 3.89
C ASN A 31 -5.11 6.77 3.97
N PHE A 32 -6.25 7.15 4.54
CA PHE A 32 -7.42 6.27 4.68
C PHE A 32 -8.05 5.89 3.33
N GLU A 33 -7.94 6.80 2.34
CA GLU A 33 -8.44 6.58 0.98
C GLU A 33 -7.86 5.30 0.36
N PHE A 34 -6.60 4.96 0.70
CA PHE A 34 -5.97 3.79 0.11
C PHE A 34 -6.70 2.49 0.48
N GLN A 35 -7.05 2.32 1.75
CA GLN A 35 -7.79 1.15 2.25
C GLN A 35 -9.25 1.14 1.77
N SER A 36 -9.92 2.30 1.76
CA SER A 36 -11.34 2.39 1.45
C SER A 36 -11.64 2.25 -0.04
N ASP A 37 -10.86 2.93 -0.89
CA ASP A 37 -11.24 3.22 -2.27
C ASP A 37 -10.20 2.78 -3.32
N VAL A 38 -8.90 2.84 -3.00
CA VAL A 38 -7.85 2.54 -3.99
C VAL A 38 -7.55 1.04 -4.05
N ALA A 39 -7.10 0.44 -2.95
CA ALA A 39 -6.71 -0.97 -2.91
C ALA A 39 -7.80 -1.95 -3.40
N PRO A 40 -9.11 -1.76 -3.12
CA PRO A 40 -10.15 -2.65 -3.64
C PRO A 40 -10.26 -2.68 -5.17
N LYS A 41 -9.85 -1.61 -5.87
CA LYS A 41 -9.84 -1.59 -7.34
C LYS A 41 -8.89 -2.63 -7.92
N ALA A 42 -7.79 -2.90 -7.21
CA ALA A 42 -6.78 -3.88 -7.62
C ALA A 42 -7.33 -5.30 -7.75
N LEU A 43 -8.33 -5.65 -6.92
CA LEU A 43 -8.96 -6.97 -6.95
C LEU A 43 -9.83 -7.15 -8.19
N LYS A 44 -10.46 -6.07 -8.67
CA LYS A 44 -11.29 -6.10 -9.87
C LYS A 44 -10.46 -6.02 -11.14
N CYS A 45 -9.58 -5.01 -11.22
CA CYS A 45 -8.70 -4.81 -12.35
C CYS A 45 -7.58 -3.85 -11.95
N PHE A 46 -6.33 -4.33 -12.01
CA PHE A 46 -5.16 -3.56 -11.60
C PHE A 46 -5.00 -2.24 -12.39
N ALA A 47 -5.44 -2.20 -13.65
CA ALA A 47 -5.41 -1.01 -14.48
C ALA A 47 -6.25 0.16 -13.93
N GLN A 48 -7.23 -0.11 -13.07
CA GLN A 48 -8.04 0.92 -12.43
C GLN A 48 -7.25 1.78 -11.44
N LEU A 49 -6.07 1.31 -11.00
CA LEU A 49 -5.18 2.07 -10.12
C LEU A 49 -4.43 3.19 -10.83
N ASP A 50 -4.39 3.20 -12.18
CA ASP A 50 -3.54 4.12 -12.96
C ASP A 50 -3.79 5.60 -12.60
N ASN A 51 -5.07 5.99 -12.56
CA ASN A 51 -5.46 7.35 -12.23
C ASN A 51 -5.09 7.73 -10.79
N ASP A 52 -5.24 6.80 -9.84
CA ASP A 52 -4.88 7.03 -8.44
C ASP A 52 -3.38 7.13 -8.26
N TYR A 53 -2.61 6.22 -8.86
CA TYR A 53 -1.15 6.29 -8.83
C TYR A 53 -0.60 7.53 -9.51
N ARG A 54 -1.18 7.96 -10.64
CA ARG A 54 -0.79 9.21 -11.29
C ARG A 54 -1.04 10.39 -10.36
N ARG A 55 -2.24 10.49 -9.79
CA ARG A 55 -2.59 11.55 -8.83
C ARG A 55 -1.67 11.53 -7.61
N TYR A 56 -1.36 10.35 -7.07
CA TYR A 56 -0.50 10.22 -5.89
C TYR A 56 0.92 10.69 -6.22
N ALA A 57 1.51 10.20 -7.32
CA ALA A 57 2.84 10.63 -7.74
C ALA A 57 2.89 12.13 -8.04
N GLU A 58 1.89 12.69 -8.73
CA GLU A 58 1.83 14.13 -9.02
C GLU A 58 1.71 14.97 -7.76
N ARG A 59 0.90 14.56 -6.78
CA ARG A 59 0.70 15.33 -5.54
C ARG A 59 1.90 15.20 -4.61
N ILE A 60 2.36 13.98 -4.34
CA ILE A 60 3.42 13.69 -3.37
C ILE A 60 4.77 14.13 -3.94
N ASN A 61 5.12 13.71 -5.15
CA ASN A 61 6.48 13.87 -5.67
C ASN A 61 6.73 15.24 -6.35
N SER A 62 5.76 16.15 -6.30
CA SER A 62 5.95 17.56 -6.71
C SER A 62 6.19 18.52 -5.54
N ASP A 63 6.03 18.05 -4.30
CA ASP A 63 6.17 18.85 -3.09
C ASP A 63 7.07 18.09 -2.08
N PRO A 64 8.32 18.52 -1.86
CA PRO A 64 9.25 17.80 -1.00
C PRO A 64 8.85 17.80 0.49
N GLU A 65 7.89 18.63 0.88
CA GLU A 65 7.37 18.72 2.26
C GLU A 65 6.00 18.03 2.40
N PHE A 66 5.63 17.17 1.45
CA PHE A 66 4.37 16.46 1.47
C PHE A 66 4.54 14.97 1.24
N ASN A 67 4.00 14.16 2.15
CA ASN A 67 3.89 12.73 1.99
C ASN A 67 2.64 12.20 2.68
N VAL A 68 2.29 10.95 2.40
CA VAL A 68 1.19 10.25 3.05
C VAL A 68 1.61 8.82 3.38
N LEU A 69 0.98 8.23 4.38
CA LEU A 69 1.21 6.84 4.76
C LEU A 69 0.04 5.96 4.31
N SER A 70 0.18 5.30 3.16
CA SER A 70 -0.83 4.38 2.61
C SER A 70 -0.75 3.00 3.28
N TYR A 71 -1.89 2.35 3.48
CA TYR A 71 -1.96 1.06 4.17
C TYR A 71 -3.16 0.24 3.71
N LEU A 72 -3.11 -1.09 3.90
CA LEU A 72 -4.23 -1.99 3.58
C LEU A 72 -5.12 -2.28 4.79
N SER A 73 -4.50 -2.51 5.93
CA SER A 73 -5.16 -2.96 7.17
C SER A 73 -4.72 -2.11 8.35
N SER A 74 -5.58 -1.96 9.35
CA SER A 74 -5.20 -1.33 10.61
C SER A 74 -5.93 -1.98 11.79
N HIS A 75 -5.47 -1.63 12.98
CA HIS A 75 -6.03 -2.08 14.25
C HIS A 75 -7.36 -1.38 14.60
N ASP A 76 -7.71 -0.30 13.90
CA ASP A 76 -8.86 0.55 14.20
C ASP A 76 -9.92 0.54 13.09
N THR A 77 -9.66 -0.16 11.98
CA THR A 77 -10.62 -0.30 10.88
C THR A 77 -10.93 -1.76 10.59
N GLN A 78 -10.06 -2.43 9.83
CA GLN A 78 -10.30 -3.78 9.32
C GLN A 78 -8.99 -4.44 8.86
N LEU A 79 -9.01 -5.78 8.77
CA LEU A 79 -8.03 -6.52 7.97
C LEU A 79 -8.55 -6.65 6.54
N PHE A 80 -7.74 -6.24 5.57
CA PHE A 80 -8.09 -6.28 4.15
C PHE A 80 -8.48 -7.71 3.72
N TRP A 81 -7.71 -8.71 4.17
CA TRP A 81 -8.00 -10.14 4.01
C TRP A 81 -9.43 -10.51 4.44
N SER A 82 -9.85 -10.15 5.65
CA SER A 82 -11.18 -10.54 6.13
C SER A 82 -12.31 -9.72 5.50
N ALA A 83 -12.04 -8.44 5.16
CA ALA A 83 -13.06 -7.48 4.78
C ALA A 83 -13.30 -7.39 3.27
N ARG A 84 -12.31 -7.76 2.45
CA ARG A 84 -12.38 -7.63 0.98
C ARG A 84 -12.37 -8.96 0.26
N SER A 85 -11.44 -9.85 0.60
CA SER A 85 -11.35 -11.17 0.00
C SER A 85 -10.49 -12.13 0.82
N ARG A 86 -10.98 -13.37 1.01
CA ARG A 86 -10.23 -14.48 1.62
C ARG A 86 -9.57 -15.37 0.55
N SER A 87 -8.97 -14.74 -0.45
CA SER A 87 -8.22 -15.38 -1.53
C SER A 87 -6.77 -14.94 -1.48
N PHE A 88 -5.83 -15.90 -1.51
CA PHE A 88 -4.40 -15.60 -1.51
C PHE A 88 -3.98 -14.79 -2.75
N ASP A 89 -4.60 -15.06 -3.90
CA ASP A 89 -4.36 -14.30 -5.13
C ASP A 89 -4.80 -12.84 -4.99
N ASP A 90 -5.97 -12.60 -4.37
CA ASP A 90 -6.45 -11.24 -4.12
C ASP A 90 -5.57 -10.51 -3.10
N GLN A 91 -5.11 -11.21 -2.06
CA GLN A 91 -4.17 -10.63 -1.09
C GLN A 91 -2.82 -10.30 -1.76
N ALA A 92 -2.34 -11.13 -2.68
CA ALA A 92 -1.15 -10.84 -3.49
C ALA A 92 -1.37 -9.65 -4.44
N ARG A 93 -2.56 -9.50 -5.03
CA ARG A 93 -2.95 -8.32 -5.84
C ARG A 93 -2.99 -7.05 -4.98
N ALA A 94 -3.52 -7.13 -3.76
CA ALA A 94 -3.50 -6.03 -2.81
C ALA A 94 -2.08 -5.66 -2.37
N ALA A 95 -1.21 -6.66 -2.16
CA ALA A 95 0.22 -6.46 -1.90
C ALA A 95 0.90 -5.71 -3.04
N ASN A 96 0.64 -6.11 -4.29
CA ASN A 96 1.14 -5.40 -5.48
C ASN A 96 0.63 -3.96 -5.49
N ALA A 97 -0.64 -3.74 -5.14
CA ALA A 97 -1.22 -2.41 -5.09
C ALA A 97 -0.51 -1.51 -4.07
N LEU A 98 -0.36 -1.97 -2.83
CA LEU A 98 0.30 -1.20 -1.79
C LEU A 98 1.77 -0.95 -2.13
N MET A 99 2.52 -2.01 -2.45
CA MET A 99 3.96 -1.93 -2.59
C MET A 99 4.43 -1.20 -3.85
N LEU A 100 3.53 -0.96 -4.82
CA LEU A 100 3.78 -0.15 -6.02
C LEU A 100 3.19 1.27 -5.95
N ALA A 101 2.54 1.64 -4.85
CA ALA A 101 1.98 2.96 -4.65
C ALA A 101 3.08 4.02 -4.45
N PRO A 102 2.93 5.24 -5.01
CA PRO A 102 3.77 6.38 -4.65
C PRO A 102 3.60 6.80 -3.18
N GLY A 103 4.62 7.42 -2.60
CA GLY A 103 4.62 7.86 -1.19
C GLY A 103 5.07 6.80 -0.18
N ALA A 104 4.83 7.04 1.12
CA ALA A 104 5.13 6.06 2.16
C ALA A 104 4.03 4.98 2.25
N VAL A 105 4.44 3.79 2.67
CA VAL A 105 3.52 2.65 2.85
C VAL A 105 3.75 2.00 4.21
N GLN A 106 2.67 1.52 4.84
CA GLN A 106 2.69 0.76 6.07
C GLN A 106 2.05 -0.60 5.85
N ILE A 107 2.77 -1.65 6.25
CA ILE A 107 2.26 -3.01 6.32
C ILE A 107 1.81 -3.26 7.76
N TYR A 108 0.57 -3.71 7.94
CA TYR A 108 0.09 -4.10 9.25
C TYR A 108 0.37 -5.59 9.48
N TYR A 109 0.82 -5.95 10.67
CA TYR A 109 1.34 -7.29 10.94
C TYR A 109 0.35 -8.38 10.53
N GLY A 110 0.84 -9.38 9.81
CA GLY A 110 0.03 -10.49 9.33
C GLY A 110 -0.66 -10.25 7.99
N ASP A 111 -0.66 -9.04 7.42
CA ASP A 111 -1.08 -8.83 6.02
C ASP A 111 -0.23 -9.69 5.06
N GLU A 112 1.05 -9.86 5.41
CA GLU A 112 2.03 -10.63 4.66
C GLU A 112 1.80 -12.14 4.68
N ILE A 113 0.95 -12.63 5.57
CA ILE A 113 0.56 -14.05 5.66
C ILE A 113 -0.96 -14.25 5.69
N ALA A 114 -1.75 -13.26 5.26
CA ALA A 114 -3.22 -13.33 5.25
C ALA A 114 -3.82 -13.65 6.64
N ARG A 115 -3.35 -13.00 7.70
CA ARG A 115 -3.80 -13.24 9.08
C ARG A 115 -5.31 -13.06 9.21
N ASP A 116 -5.96 -14.04 9.85
CA ASP A 116 -7.41 -14.04 10.02
C ASP A 116 -7.86 -13.06 11.11
N PHE A 117 -9.05 -12.51 10.91
CA PHE A 117 -9.73 -11.72 11.92
C PHE A 117 -10.08 -12.60 13.12
N GLY A 118 -9.75 -12.11 14.31
CA GLY A 118 -9.96 -12.81 15.58
C GLY A 118 -11.36 -12.63 16.16
N VAL A 119 -11.51 -13.09 17.39
CA VAL A 119 -12.74 -12.91 18.16
C VAL A 119 -12.95 -11.44 18.52
N THR A 120 -14.20 -11.02 18.57
CA THR A 120 -14.63 -9.68 18.98
C THR A 120 -15.46 -9.75 20.26
N GLY A 121 -15.46 -8.65 21.00
CA GLY A 121 -16.28 -8.45 22.19
C GLY A 121 -17.09 -7.17 22.06
N SER A 122 -17.02 -6.31 23.09
CA SER A 122 -17.61 -4.97 23.04
C SER A 122 -16.87 -4.01 22.11
N ASP A 123 -15.60 -4.27 21.81
CA ASP A 123 -14.84 -3.58 20.77
C ASP A 123 -15.02 -4.34 19.43
N PRO A 124 -15.73 -3.77 18.44
CA PRO A 124 -15.98 -4.44 17.17
C PRO A 124 -14.73 -4.62 16.32
N THR A 125 -13.66 -3.84 16.53
CA THR A 125 -12.40 -3.97 15.77
C THR A 125 -11.36 -4.80 16.50
N GLN A 126 -11.63 -5.29 17.71
CA GLN A 126 -10.72 -6.15 18.48
C GLN A 126 -10.15 -7.32 17.65
N GLY A 127 -10.96 -7.91 16.77
CA GLY A 127 -10.51 -9.02 15.92
C GLY A 127 -9.40 -8.65 14.93
N THR A 128 -9.20 -7.37 14.61
CA THR A 128 -8.05 -6.92 13.80
C THR A 128 -6.71 -7.07 14.54
N ARG A 129 -6.76 -7.24 15.87
CA ARG A 129 -5.61 -7.39 16.77
C ARG A 129 -5.41 -8.84 17.20
N SER A 130 -5.87 -9.81 16.38
CA SER A 130 -5.65 -11.24 16.61
C SER A 130 -4.18 -11.62 16.65
N ASP A 131 -3.88 -12.72 17.36
CA ASP A 131 -2.52 -13.25 17.43
C ASP A 131 -1.95 -13.58 16.05
N MET A 132 -0.63 -13.41 15.92
CA MET A 132 0.09 -13.81 14.72
C MET A 132 0.16 -15.34 14.63
N PRO A 133 -0.37 -15.98 13.57
CA PRO A 133 -0.41 -17.43 13.45
C PRO A 133 0.94 -18.00 12.95
N TRP A 134 1.98 -17.91 13.78
CA TRP A 134 3.35 -18.32 13.46
C TRP A 134 3.47 -19.78 13.00
N ASP A 135 2.69 -20.68 13.59
CA ASP A 135 2.64 -22.11 13.29
C ASP A 135 1.96 -22.42 11.94
N LYS A 136 1.28 -21.44 11.35
CA LYS A 136 0.54 -21.58 10.08
C LYS A 136 1.29 -21.04 8.87
N ILE A 137 2.54 -20.60 9.03
CA ILE A 137 3.35 -20.10 7.92
C ILE A 137 3.93 -21.29 7.13
N HIS A 138 3.08 -21.89 6.30
CA HIS A 138 3.41 -22.95 5.36
C HIS A 138 2.41 -22.94 4.19
N GLY A 139 2.79 -23.52 3.05
CA GLY A 139 1.94 -23.54 1.85
C GLY A 139 1.64 -22.12 1.34
N GLU A 140 0.38 -21.83 1.01
CA GLU A 140 -0.01 -20.53 0.42
C GLU A 140 0.35 -19.31 1.28
N ARG A 141 0.40 -19.46 2.61
CA ARG A 141 0.84 -18.37 3.51
C ARG A 141 2.34 -18.09 3.41
N GLU A 142 3.13 -19.14 3.21
CA GLU A 142 4.57 -19.01 2.99
C GLU A 142 4.85 -18.40 1.61
N ASP A 143 4.12 -18.84 0.58
CA ASP A 143 4.21 -18.26 -0.77
C ASP A 143 3.85 -16.77 -0.78
N LEU A 144 2.78 -16.40 -0.07
CA LEU A 144 2.38 -15.00 0.10
C LEU A 144 3.46 -14.19 0.82
N LEU A 145 4.06 -14.73 1.90
CA LEU A 145 5.15 -14.07 2.61
C LEU A 145 6.34 -13.82 1.69
N GLN A 146 6.73 -14.81 0.89
CA GLN A 146 7.81 -14.68 -0.08
C GLN A 146 7.49 -13.61 -1.13
N HIS A 147 6.23 -13.52 -1.58
CA HIS A 147 5.76 -12.48 -2.50
C HIS A 147 5.91 -11.08 -1.89
N TRP A 148 5.45 -10.87 -0.67
CA TRP A 148 5.63 -9.60 0.07
C TRP A 148 7.11 -9.23 0.24
N GLN A 149 7.96 -10.19 0.59
CA GLN A 149 9.40 -9.97 0.71
C GLN A 149 10.03 -9.59 -0.64
N LYS A 150 9.59 -10.21 -1.74
CA LYS A 150 10.04 -9.88 -3.10
C LYS A 150 9.65 -8.44 -3.47
N LEU A 151 8.42 -8.03 -3.18
CA LEU A 151 7.95 -6.67 -3.39
C LEU A 151 8.70 -5.66 -2.53
N GLY A 152 8.96 -5.97 -1.25
CA GLY A 152 9.76 -5.13 -0.36
C GLY A 152 11.17 -4.90 -0.89
N LYS A 153 11.86 -5.99 -1.30
CA LYS A 153 13.18 -5.91 -1.92
C LYS A 153 13.16 -5.16 -3.26
N PHE A 154 12.09 -5.26 -4.03
CA PHE A 154 11.93 -4.50 -5.27
C PHE A 154 11.78 -3.00 -4.97
N ARG A 155 10.84 -2.63 -4.10
CA ARG A 155 10.60 -1.23 -3.71
C ARG A 155 11.84 -0.58 -3.10
N GLN A 156 12.60 -1.30 -2.27
CA GLN A 156 13.84 -0.81 -1.67
C GLN A 156 14.93 -0.53 -2.72
N ARG A 157 15.06 -1.40 -3.73
CA ARG A 157 16.05 -1.24 -4.81
C ARG A 157 15.67 -0.18 -5.83
N HIS A 158 14.39 0.18 -5.91
CA HIS A 158 13.87 1.10 -6.91
C HIS A 158 13.12 2.28 -6.27
N PRO A 159 13.84 3.32 -5.79
CA PRO A 159 13.24 4.54 -5.24
C PRO A 159 12.20 5.19 -6.17
N ALA A 160 12.31 4.98 -7.49
CA ALA A 160 11.33 5.48 -8.45
C ALA A 160 9.90 5.00 -8.16
N VAL A 161 9.71 3.84 -7.54
CA VAL A 161 8.37 3.36 -7.17
C VAL A 161 7.67 4.33 -6.21
N ALA A 162 8.39 4.84 -5.21
CA ALA A 162 7.84 5.75 -4.21
C ALA A 162 7.91 7.22 -4.66
N GLN A 163 9.07 7.65 -5.17
CA GLN A 163 9.42 9.06 -5.40
C GLN A 163 9.36 9.48 -6.88
N GLY A 164 9.15 8.54 -7.79
CA GLY A 164 9.19 8.79 -9.22
C GLY A 164 7.92 9.39 -9.80
N LYS A 165 8.06 9.95 -11.00
CA LYS A 165 6.92 10.33 -11.85
C LYS A 165 6.20 9.07 -12.31
N HIS A 166 4.87 9.13 -12.38
CA HIS A 166 4.05 8.09 -12.98
C HIS A 166 3.86 8.39 -14.47
N ILE A 167 4.21 7.46 -15.36
CA ILE A 167 3.98 7.60 -16.80
C ILE A 167 3.23 6.36 -17.31
N THR A 168 1.98 6.53 -17.70
CA THR A 168 1.15 5.46 -18.26
C THR A 168 1.70 5.01 -19.63
N ARG A 169 1.86 3.71 -19.84
CA ARG A 169 2.37 3.07 -21.07
C ARG A 169 1.42 2.01 -21.63
N ASN A 170 0.13 2.11 -21.28
CA ASN A 170 -0.90 1.15 -21.66
C ASN A 170 -0.89 0.83 -23.15
N GLN A 171 -1.10 -0.45 -23.47
CA GLN A 171 -1.38 -0.90 -24.82
C GLN A 171 -2.55 -1.88 -24.84
N GLU A 172 -3.01 -2.23 -26.03
CA GLU A 172 -4.04 -3.23 -26.19
C GLU A 172 -3.57 -4.58 -25.63
N GLY A 173 -4.38 -5.19 -24.76
CA GLY A 173 -4.10 -6.50 -24.15
C GLY A 173 -3.26 -6.50 -22.87
N TYR A 174 -2.71 -5.37 -22.42
CA TYR A 174 -2.03 -5.30 -21.11
C TYR A 174 -2.01 -3.89 -20.50
N TYR A 175 -1.97 -3.85 -19.17
CA TYR A 175 -1.72 -2.61 -18.43
C TYR A 175 -0.24 -2.44 -18.19
N ALA A 176 0.33 -1.26 -18.46
CA ALA A 176 1.72 -0.99 -18.17
C ALA A 176 1.93 0.47 -17.78
N PHE A 177 2.84 0.69 -16.82
CA PHE A 177 3.25 2.02 -16.42
C PHE A 177 4.73 2.04 -16.08
N GLU A 178 5.30 3.22 -16.19
CA GLU A 178 6.69 3.49 -15.90
C GLU A 178 6.78 4.38 -14.66
N ARG A 179 7.81 4.13 -13.84
CA ARG A 179 8.27 5.06 -12.80
C ARG A 179 9.66 5.53 -13.13
N GLN A 180 9.89 6.84 -13.01
CA GLN A 180 11.19 7.45 -13.23
C GLN A 180 11.55 8.39 -12.08
N TYR A 181 12.72 8.17 -11.48
CA TYR A 181 13.31 9.06 -10.48
C TYR A 181 14.84 9.06 -10.65
N GLN A 182 15.40 10.22 -11.02
CA GLN A 182 16.81 10.33 -11.38
C GLN A 182 17.19 9.28 -12.45
N ASP A 183 18.22 8.46 -12.19
CA ASP A 183 18.64 7.38 -13.08
C ASP A 183 17.88 6.06 -12.85
N ASP A 184 17.05 5.96 -11.81
CA ASP A 184 16.22 4.78 -11.55
C ASP A 184 14.95 4.82 -12.38
N LYS A 185 14.76 3.77 -13.17
CA LYS A 185 13.64 3.64 -14.09
C LYS A 185 13.14 2.21 -14.10
N VAL A 186 11.85 2.05 -13.80
CA VAL A 186 11.18 0.74 -13.81
C VAL A 186 9.95 0.78 -14.71
N LEU A 187 9.76 -0.29 -15.47
CA LEU A 187 8.53 -0.57 -16.21
C LEU A 187 7.80 -1.70 -15.50
N ILE A 188 6.56 -1.45 -15.10
CA ILE A 188 5.68 -2.46 -14.52
C ILE A 188 4.64 -2.82 -15.58
N VAL A 189 4.49 -4.12 -15.82
CA VAL A 189 3.53 -4.68 -16.77
C VAL A 189 2.61 -5.65 -16.02
N TYR A 190 1.32 -5.53 -16.27
CA TYR A 190 0.28 -6.40 -15.74
C TYR A 190 -0.54 -6.94 -16.92
N THR A 191 -0.45 -8.24 -17.16
CA THR A 191 -1.04 -8.91 -18.33
C THR A 191 -2.45 -9.45 -18.08
N GLY A 192 -2.97 -9.34 -16.86
CA GLY A 192 -4.28 -9.88 -16.49
C GLY A 192 -4.28 -11.40 -16.39
N GLU A 193 -4.74 -11.89 -15.25
CA GLU A 193 -5.49 -13.15 -15.13
C GLU A 193 -6.85 -12.82 -14.51
#